data_AF-U2J3X4-F1
#
_entry.id   AF-U2J3X4-F1
#
_cell.length_a   1.000
_cell.length_b   1.000
_cell.length_c   1.000
_cell.angle_alpha   90.00
_cell.angle_beta   90.00
_cell.angle_gamma   90.00
#
_symmetry.space_group_name_H-M   'P 1'
#
loop_
_entity.id
_entity.type
_entity.pdbx_description
1 polymer ?
#
loop_
_entity_poly.entity_id
_entity_poly.type
_entity_poly.pdbx_seq_one_letter_code
_entity_poly.pdbx_strand_id
1 'polypeptide(L)'
;MNKYLIWIRSAGRCQYIGCNKELHTDILTKKRFNQSYIAHIVADQPNGPRGDVIRSPQLADDIDNLMLLCDSHHRLIDKIEVDAHSEPILLAMKRDHELRIQNVTSIHPDRKSFIVSYNANIGANTPNVSYLYVSNFLLPDYFPAQDSSIELGVVNSLNKDSDPDFWEIEIKNLKQKFDRFLLPRIKSGEINHISLFGFAPIPLLIHLGVLLNDILIVDVRQKRRVPDTWAFDSEIETDYIYEEKIRNANLIALKIELSGDITDDRIEKVMGNDVSIYSVRIADPHNDFVKSRKQIKDFGNKLKYVLNDLKKKYGQDMIIHLFPAMPVALAVEFGRVWMPKADMTVKIYDQNAALGGFCEALYLKHE
;
A
#
# COMPACT_ATOMS: atom_id res chain seq x y z
N MET A 1 -32.48 14.77 22.85
CA MET A 1 -31.00 14.83 22.71
C MET A 1 -30.49 13.79 21.70
N ASN A 2 -30.96 12.55 21.79
CA ASN A 2 -30.52 11.43 20.94
C ASN A 2 -30.75 11.65 19.44
N LYS A 3 -31.84 12.34 19.07
CA LYS A 3 -32.07 12.78 17.68
C LYS A 3 -30.89 13.58 17.10
N TYR A 4 -30.26 14.48 17.84
CA TYR A 4 -29.10 15.22 17.32
C TYR A 4 -27.84 14.35 17.34
N LEU A 5 -27.69 13.54 18.38
CA LEU A 5 -26.53 12.68 18.55
C LEU A 5 -26.43 11.62 17.44
N ILE A 6 -27.54 11.01 17.01
CA ILE A 6 -27.54 10.03 15.93
C ILE A 6 -27.14 10.65 14.59
N TRP A 7 -27.57 11.89 14.33
CA TRP A 7 -27.15 12.66 13.15
C TRP A 7 -25.64 12.91 13.15
N ILE A 8 -25.06 13.25 14.31
CA ILE A 8 -23.62 13.47 14.48
C ILE A 8 -22.85 12.15 14.30
N ARG A 9 -23.24 11.08 15.01
CA ARG A 9 -22.59 9.75 14.90
C ARG A 9 -22.66 9.16 13.50
N SER A 10 -23.71 9.48 12.74
CA SER A 10 -23.89 9.02 11.36
C SER A 10 -23.27 9.95 10.32
N ALA A 11 -22.75 11.12 10.71
CA ALA A 11 -22.32 12.21 9.81
C ALA A 11 -23.39 12.57 8.76
N GLY A 12 -24.67 12.51 9.13
CA GLY A 12 -25.80 12.78 8.22
C GLY A 12 -25.92 11.83 7.04
N ARG A 13 -25.37 10.61 7.14
CA ARG A 13 -25.44 9.57 6.10
C ARG A 13 -26.24 8.36 6.55
N CYS A 14 -26.88 7.69 5.59
CA CYS A 14 -27.60 6.44 5.84
C CYS A 14 -26.66 5.36 6.39
N GLN A 15 -27.04 4.75 7.52
CA GLN A 15 -26.28 3.69 8.22
C GLN A 15 -26.51 2.28 7.66
N TYR A 16 -27.37 2.13 6.65
CA TYR A 16 -27.54 0.85 5.97
C TYR A 16 -26.26 0.45 5.23
N ILE A 17 -25.84 -0.81 5.38
CA ILE A 17 -24.61 -1.34 4.77
C ILE A 17 -24.61 -1.12 3.23
N GLY A 18 -23.54 -0.52 2.71
CA GLY A 18 -23.40 -0.22 1.29
C GLY A 18 -24.13 1.03 0.75
N CYS A 19 -24.92 1.76 1.56
CA CYS A 19 -25.66 2.93 1.08
C CYS A 19 -24.87 4.24 1.14
N ASN A 20 -24.52 4.72 2.34
CA ASN A 20 -23.77 5.97 2.58
C ASN A 20 -24.40 7.26 1.97
N LYS A 21 -25.69 7.23 1.57
CA LYS A 21 -26.41 8.38 0.99
C LYS A 21 -26.44 9.56 1.97
N GLU A 22 -26.18 10.77 1.49
CA GLU A 22 -26.35 12.03 2.23
C GLU A 22 -27.85 12.32 2.45
N LEU A 23 -28.23 12.63 3.69
CA LEU A 23 -29.64 12.72 4.10
C LEU A 23 -30.12 14.15 4.38
N HIS A 24 -29.24 15.16 4.26
CA HIS A 24 -29.60 16.56 4.49
C HIS A 24 -29.63 17.41 3.20
N THR A 25 -29.09 16.91 2.09
CA THR A 25 -29.08 17.59 0.79
C THR A 25 -29.53 16.63 -0.29
N ASP A 26 -30.43 17.06 -1.16
CA ASP A 26 -30.80 16.29 -2.34
C ASP A 26 -29.71 16.37 -3.43
N ILE A 27 -29.32 15.22 -3.97
CA ILE A 27 -28.20 15.13 -4.92
C ILE A 27 -28.52 15.81 -6.26
N LEU A 28 -29.79 15.82 -6.67
CA LEU A 28 -30.24 16.37 -7.96
C LEU A 28 -30.52 17.87 -7.88
N THR A 29 -31.36 18.29 -6.94
CA THR A 29 -31.83 19.68 -6.83
C THR A 29 -30.94 20.56 -5.95
N LYS A 30 -30.00 19.96 -5.20
CA LYS A 30 -29.16 20.64 -4.19
C LYS A 30 -29.94 21.33 -3.07
N LYS A 31 -31.25 21.12 -2.98
CA LYS A 31 -32.09 21.64 -1.90
C LYS A 31 -31.76 20.93 -0.58
N ARG A 32 -31.79 21.69 0.52
CA ARG A 32 -31.55 21.17 1.87
C ARG A 32 -32.89 20.86 2.55
N PHE A 33 -33.09 19.60 2.90
CA PHE A 33 -34.25 19.14 3.67
C PHE A 33 -33.96 17.77 4.28
N ASN A 34 -34.73 17.39 5.30
CA ASN A 34 -34.56 16.10 5.96
C ASN A 34 -35.08 14.96 5.07
N GLN A 35 -34.17 14.10 4.60
CA GLN A 35 -34.46 12.86 3.88
C GLN A 35 -34.23 11.60 4.73
N SER A 36 -34.00 11.80 6.04
CA SER A 36 -33.74 10.72 6.98
C SER A 36 -34.99 10.29 7.74
N TYR A 37 -34.97 9.02 8.14
CA TYR A 37 -35.81 8.44 9.16
C TYR A 37 -34.91 7.95 10.29
N ILE A 38 -35.40 8.07 11.52
CA ILE A 38 -34.78 7.45 12.69
C ILE A 38 -35.54 6.15 12.91
N ALA A 39 -34.90 5.04 12.55
CA ALA A 39 -35.42 3.70 12.75
C ALA A 39 -35.06 3.22 14.16
N HIS A 40 -35.95 2.46 14.77
CA HIS A 40 -35.62 1.69 15.97
C HIS A 40 -35.17 0.29 15.55
N ILE A 41 -34.05 -0.18 16.09
CA ILE A 41 -33.56 -1.55 15.86
C ILE A 41 -34.55 -2.55 16.47
N VAL A 42 -34.86 -2.36 17.75
CA VAL A 42 -36.01 -2.94 18.46
C VAL A 42 -37.11 -1.89 18.48
N ALA A 43 -38.27 -2.20 17.89
CA ALA A 43 -39.38 -1.27 17.80
C ALA A 43 -39.75 -0.63 19.15
N ASP A 44 -40.22 0.62 19.12
CA ASP A 44 -40.70 1.35 20.29
C ASP A 44 -42.01 0.77 20.86
N GLN A 45 -42.76 0.04 20.04
CA GLN A 45 -43.96 -0.69 20.43
C GLN A 45 -43.73 -2.22 20.41
N PRO A 46 -44.30 -2.98 21.36
CA PRO A 46 -44.12 -4.45 21.43
C PRO A 46 -44.58 -5.22 20.19
N ASN A 47 -45.57 -4.69 19.46
CA ASN A 47 -46.11 -5.30 18.24
C ASN A 47 -45.43 -4.82 16.96
N GLY A 48 -44.41 -3.96 17.07
CA GLY A 48 -43.64 -3.49 15.93
C GLY A 48 -42.55 -4.49 15.49
N PRO A 49 -41.85 -4.20 14.39
CA PRO A 49 -40.72 -5.01 13.93
C PRO A 49 -39.67 -5.25 15.03
N ARG A 50 -39.42 -6.52 15.37
CA ARG A 50 -38.53 -6.95 16.46
C ARG A 50 -38.90 -6.39 17.84
N GLY A 51 -40.14 -5.94 18.02
CA GLY A 51 -40.64 -5.41 19.29
C GLY A 51 -40.68 -6.46 20.39
N ASP A 52 -40.58 -6.00 21.64
CA ASP A 52 -40.63 -6.83 22.84
C ASP A 52 -41.38 -6.08 23.95
N VAL A 53 -42.22 -6.80 24.70
CA VAL A 53 -43.10 -6.22 25.74
C VAL A 53 -42.36 -5.49 26.85
N ILE A 54 -41.11 -5.87 27.15
CA ILE A 54 -40.29 -5.27 28.21
C ILE A 54 -39.28 -4.29 27.61
N ARG A 55 -38.59 -4.69 26.54
CA ARG A 55 -37.46 -3.92 25.99
C ARG A 55 -37.92 -2.75 25.13
N SER A 56 -39.04 -2.83 24.42
CA SER A 56 -39.52 -1.76 23.55
C SER A 56 -39.67 -0.41 24.28
N PRO A 57 -40.35 -0.33 25.46
CA PRO A 57 -40.39 0.91 26.23
C PRO A 57 -39.02 1.37 26.76
N GLN A 58 -38.13 0.43 27.09
CA GLN A 58 -36.80 0.73 27.65
C GLN A 58 -35.84 1.31 26.60
N LEU A 59 -35.93 0.82 25.36
CA LEU A 59 -35.03 1.16 24.27
C LEU A 59 -35.57 2.25 23.33
N ALA A 60 -36.81 2.74 23.54
CA ALA A 60 -37.48 3.68 22.66
C ALA A 60 -36.70 4.99 22.42
N ASP A 61 -35.98 5.49 23.43
CA ASP A 61 -35.08 6.67 23.29
C ASP A 61 -33.62 6.30 23.57
N ASP A 62 -33.24 5.02 23.50
CA ASP A 62 -31.84 4.61 23.63
C ASP A 62 -31.08 4.88 22.32
N ILE A 63 -30.06 5.74 22.35
CA ILE A 63 -29.24 6.07 21.18
C ILE A 63 -28.62 4.84 20.51
N ASP A 64 -28.33 3.80 21.28
CA ASP A 64 -27.73 2.57 20.75
C ASP A 64 -28.76 1.70 20.03
N ASN A 65 -30.06 1.93 20.28
CA ASN A 65 -31.19 1.33 19.56
C ASN A 65 -31.67 2.16 18.35
N LEU A 66 -31.14 3.37 18.13
CA LEU A 66 -31.56 4.25 17.02
C LEU A 66 -30.60 4.15 15.83
N MET A 67 -31.15 4.11 14.62
CA MET A 67 -30.39 4.17 13.36
C MET A 67 -30.90 5.26 12.42
N LEU A 68 -30.00 5.98 11.76
CA LEU A 68 -30.32 6.97 10.73
C LEU A 68 -30.35 6.32 9.34
N LEU A 69 -31.52 6.27 8.71
CA LEU A 69 -31.73 5.61 7.42
C LEU A 69 -32.37 6.55 6.39
N CYS A 70 -32.14 6.29 5.10
CA CYS A 70 -32.96 6.90 4.04
C CYS A 70 -34.33 6.22 3.96
N ASP A 71 -35.30 6.84 3.28
CA ASP A 71 -36.64 6.27 3.07
C ASP A 71 -36.61 4.81 2.58
N SER A 72 -35.84 4.54 1.54
CA SER A 72 -35.77 3.21 0.90
C SER A 72 -35.32 2.13 1.88
N HIS A 73 -34.26 2.40 2.66
CA HIS A 73 -33.72 1.41 3.60
C HIS A 73 -34.52 1.34 4.90
N HIS A 74 -35.11 2.45 5.37
CA HIS A 74 -36.05 2.41 6.48
C HIS A 74 -37.25 1.51 6.16
N ARG A 75 -37.83 1.65 4.95
CA ARG A 75 -38.91 0.77 4.49
C ARG A 75 -38.46 -0.68 4.33
N LEU A 76 -37.26 -0.90 3.82
CA LEU A 76 -36.70 -2.24 3.62
C LEU A 76 -36.66 -3.02 4.93
N ILE A 77 -36.05 -2.45 5.98
CA ILE A 77 -35.83 -3.15 7.25
C ILE A 77 -37.09 -3.33 8.09
N ASP A 78 -38.09 -2.46 7.95
CA ASP A 78 -39.28 -2.44 8.82
C ASP A 78 -40.54 -2.99 8.15
N LYS A 79 -40.56 -3.14 6.82
CA LYS A 79 -41.77 -3.55 6.08
C LYS A 79 -41.57 -4.61 5.01
N ILE A 80 -40.42 -4.63 4.35
CA ILE A 80 -40.23 -5.47 3.16
C ILE A 80 -39.49 -6.76 3.52
N GLU A 81 -38.37 -6.64 4.24
CA GLU A 81 -37.48 -7.76 4.57
C GLU A 81 -37.20 -7.84 6.08
N VAL A 82 -38.24 -7.73 6.91
CA VAL A 82 -38.12 -7.70 8.38
C VAL A 82 -37.33 -8.91 8.91
N ASP A 83 -37.61 -10.10 8.40
CA ASP A 83 -36.98 -11.35 8.82
C ASP A 83 -35.49 -11.43 8.45
N ALA A 84 -35.07 -10.75 7.38
CA ALA A 84 -33.66 -10.66 6.98
C ALA A 84 -32.88 -9.62 7.79
N HIS A 85 -33.56 -8.77 8.56
CA HIS A 85 -32.98 -7.66 9.32
C HIS A 85 -33.17 -7.85 10.81
N SER A 86 -32.61 -8.94 11.35
CA SER A 86 -32.60 -9.20 12.79
C SER A 86 -31.87 -8.09 13.57
N GLU A 87 -32.20 -7.95 14.86
CA GLU A 87 -31.55 -6.97 15.74
C GLU A 87 -30.01 -7.05 15.71
N PRO A 88 -29.35 -8.23 15.81
CA PRO A 88 -27.89 -8.32 15.74
C PRO A 88 -27.30 -7.80 14.42
N ILE A 89 -27.99 -7.99 13.30
CA ILE A 89 -27.55 -7.50 11.98
C ILE A 89 -27.58 -5.97 11.96
N LEU A 90 -28.68 -5.37 12.42
CA LEU A 90 -28.84 -3.91 12.45
C LEU A 90 -27.84 -3.24 13.42
N LEU A 91 -27.61 -3.85 14.59
CA LEU A 91 -26.59 -3.40 15.53
C LEU A 91 -25.18 -3.45 14.92
N ALA A 92 -24.85 -4.51 14.17
CA ALA A 92 -23.57 -4.61 13.47
C ALA A 92 -23.43 -3.51 12.40
N MET A 93 -24.46 -3.28 11.57
CA MET A 93 -24.47 -2.20 10.57
C MET A 93 -24.24 -0.83 11.20
N LYS A 94 -24.97 -0.52 12.27
CA LYS A 94 -24.82 0.73 13.04
C LYS A 94 -23.41 0.89 13.56
N ARG A 95 -22.90 -0.12 14.27
CA ARG A 95 -21.56 -0.11 14.88
C ARG A 95 -20.49 0.10 13.83
N ASP A 96 -20.55 -0.62 12.71
CA ASP A 96 -19.55 -0.52 11.65
C ASP A 96 -19.58 0.86 10.96
N HIS A 97 -20.77 1.46 10.78
CA HIS A 97 -20.90 2.83 10.25
C HIS A 97 -20.34 3.87 11.23
N GLU A 98 -20.74 3.82 12.50
CA GLU A 98 -20.31 4.79 13.51
C GLU A 98 -18.81 4.70 13.77
N LEU A 99 -18.25 3.49 13.85
CA LEU A 99 -16.81 3.27 13.97
C LEU A 99 -16.06 3.84 12.77
N ARG A 100 -16.57 3.66 11.55
CA ARG A 100 -15.97 4.26 10.34
C ARG A 100 -15.99 5.79 10.39
N ILE A 101 -17.12 6.40 10.76
CA ILE A 101 -17.21 7.86 10.91
C ILE A 101 -16.23 8.34 11.97
N GLN A 102 -16.19 7.69 13.14
CA GLN A 102 -15.26 8.01 14.22
C GLN A 102 -13.81 7.91 13.74
N ASN A 103 -13.41 6.81 13.11
CA ASN A 103 -12.05 6.61 12.60
C ASN A 103 -11.64 7.71 11.61
N VAL A 104 -12.47 7.99 10.60
CA VAL A 104 -12.17 9.01 9.59
C VAL A 104 -12.11 10.42 10.18
N THR A 105 -12.99 10.72 11.14
CA THR A 105 -13.07 12.06 11.77
C THR A 105 -12.07 12.25 12.92
N SER A 106 -11.46 11.18 13.44
CA SER A 106 -10.40 11.25 14.45
C SER A 106 -9.01 11.50 13.86
N ILE A 107 -8.87 11.42 12.54
CA ILE A 107 -7.59 11.68 11.87
C ILE A 107 -7.23 13.15 12.04
N HIS A 108 -6.09 13.42 12.68
CA HIS A 108 -5.66 14.79 12.96
C HIS A 108 -5.43 15.57 11.64
N PRO A 109 -5.78 16.86 11.53
CA PRO A 109 -5.69 17.61 10.28
C PRO A 109 -4.30 17.70 9.63
N ASP A 110 -3.22 17.41 10.37
CA ASP A 110 -1.85 17.34 9.86
C ASP A 110 -1.46 15.97 9.26
N ARG A 111 -2.27 14.93 9.46
CA ARG A 111 -2.09 13.57 8.92
C ARG A 111 -2.56 13.48 7.48
N LYS A 112 -2.13 14.44 6.67
CA LYS A 112 -2.32 14.44 5.21
C LYS A 112 -1.22 13.62 4.59
N SER A 113 -1.57 12.80 3.60
CA SER A 113 -0.59 12.07 2.80
C SER A 113 -0.74 12.45 1.34
N PHE A 114 0.37 12.80 0.70
CA PHE A 114 0.42 12.86 -0.77
C PHE A 114 0.48 11.43 -1.30
N ILE A 115 -0.42 11.11 -2.22
CA ILE A 115 -0.42 9.82 -2.90
C ILE A 115 0.52 9.93 -4.09
N VAL A 116 1.56 9.12 -4.10
CA VAL A 116 2.46 8.98 -5.24
C VAL A 116 2.26 7.60 -5.83
N SER A 117 2.08 7.53 -7.14
CA SER A 117 1.99 6.26 -7.86
C SER A 117 3.08 6.15 -8.90
N TYR A 118 3.66 4.96 -9.02
CA TYR A 118 4.63 4.65 -10.06
C TYR A 118 4.28 3.34 -10.71
N ASN A 119 3.93 3.38 -11.99
CA ASN A 119 3.61 2.20 -12.79
C ASN A 119 4.47 2.15 -14.03
N ALA A 120 4.98 0.96 -14.31
CA ALA A 120 5.55 0.61 -15.59
C ALA A 120 5.05 -0.79 -15.96
N ASN A 121 5.06 -1.12 -17.24
CA ASN A 121 4.59 -2.42 -17.69
C ASN A 121 5.44 -3.55 -17.07
N ILE A 122 4.78 -4.56 -16.53
CA ILE A 122 5.39 -5.84 -16.14
C ILE A 122 4.67 -6.94 -16.93
N GLY A 123 5.26 -7.36 -18.05
CA GLY A 123 4.58 -8.24 -19.00
C GLY A 123 3.28 -7.61 -19.53
N ALA A 124 2.18 -8.38 -19.50
CA ALA A 124 0.87 -7.95 -20.01
C ALA A 124 -0.07 -7.34 -18.95
N ASN A 125 0.33 -7.29 -17.68
CA ASN A 125 -0.55 -6.90 -16.57
C ASN A 125 -0.25 -5.47 -16.09
N THR A 126 -1.28 -4.64 -16.00
CA THR A 126 -1.21 -3.32 -15.36
C THR A 126 -2.18 -3.33 -14.17
N PRO A 127 -1.72 -3.28 -12.91
CA PRO A 127 -2.63 -3.25 -11.78
C PRO A 127 -3.36 -1.91 -11.71
N ASN A 128 -4.57 -1.95 -11.15
CA ASN A 128 -5.32 -0.73 -10.88
C ASN A 128 -4.68 0.02 -9.71
N VAL A 129 -4.07 1.17 -10.01
CA VAL A 129 -3.61 2.13 -8.99
C VAL A 129 -4.23 3.52 -9.18
N SER A 130 -5.43 3.55 -9.74
CA SER A 130 -6.19 4.80 -9.82
C SER A 130 -6.34 5.44 -8.43
N TYR A 131 -6.33 6.78 -8.39
CA TYR A 131 -6.53 7.55 -7.17
C TYR A 131 -7.76 7.08 -6.37
N LEU A 132 -8.88 6.85 -7.05
CA LEU A 132 -10.13 6.40 -6.44
C LEU A 132 -9.99 5.06 -5.72
N TYR A 133 -9.15 4.16 -6.22
CA TYR A 133 -8.90 2.88 -5.57
C TYR A 133 -7.89 3.02 -4.43
N VAL A 134 -6.72 3.62 -4.70
CA VAL A 134 -5.60 3.62 -3.73
C VAL A 134 -5.84 4.54 -2.52
N SER A 135 -6.64 5.59 -2.68
CA SER A 135 -7.00 6.51 -1.60
C SER A 135 -7.72 5.83 -0.43
N ASN A 136 -8.42 4.71 -0.68
CA ASN A 136 -9.08 3.93 0.37
C ASN A 136 -8.10 3.25 1.34
N PHE A 137 -6.84 3.07 0.95
CA PHE A 137 -5.84 2.38 1.78
C PHE A 137 -5.02 3.32 2.67
N LEU A 138 -5.30 4.62 2.66
CA LEU A 138 -4.66 5.58 3.56
C LEU A 138 -5.22 5.49 4.99
N LEU A 139 -6.49 5.12 5.11
CA LEU A 139 -7.18 4.95 6.38
C LEU A 139 -6.63 3.75 7.17
N PRO A 140 -6.69 3.79 8.52
CA PRO A 140 -7.20 4.89 9.35
C PRO A 140 -6.14 5.97 9.67
N ASP A 141 -4.91 5.82 9.16
CA ASP A 141 -3.76 6.59 9.63
C ASP A 141 -3.67 7.98 9.00
N TYR A 142 -4.07 8.10 7.73
CA TYR A 142 -3.95 9.30 6.91
C TYR A 142 -5.20 9.56 6.08
N PHE A 143 -5.35 10.80 5.62
CA PHE A 143 -6.29 11.15 4.56
C PHE A 143 -5.56 11.79 3.37
N PRO A 144 -6.13 11.75 2.15
CA PRO A 144 -5.50 12.34 0.98
C PRO A 144 -5.23 13.84 1.15
N ALA A 145 -4.02 14.28 0.83
CA ALA A 145 -3.65 15.70 0.85
C ALA A 145 -4.32 16.52 -0.27
N GLN A 146 -4.67 15.85 -1.37
CA GLN A 146 -5.29 16.41 -2.58
C GLN A 146 -6.19 15.34 -3.23
N ASP A 147 -7.03 15.74 -4.19
CA ASP A 147 -8.02 14.90 -4.88
C ASP A 147 -7.45 14.09 -6.06
N SER A 148 -6.13 13.90 -6.12
CA SER A 148 -5.42 13.25 -7.21
C SER A 148 -4.08 12.65 -6.77
N SER A 149 -3.58 11.66 -7.52
CA SER A 149 -2.22 11.10 -7.32
C SER A 149 -1.17 11.92 -8.07
N ILE A 150 0.05 11.96 -7.54
CA ILE A 150 1.24 12.36 -8.30
C ILE A 150 1.73 11.13 -9.06
N GLU A 151 1.65 11.15 -10.38
CA GLU A 151 1.93 9.99 -11.24
C GLU A 151 3.34 10.06 -11.86
N LEU A 152 4.21 9.13 -11.44
CA LEU A 152 5.59 9.02 -11.93
C LEU A 152 5.73 8.06 -13.12
N GLY A 153 4.73 7.23 -13.39
CA GLY A 153 4.75 6.23 -14.46
C GLY A 153 4.45 6.80 -15.85
N VAL A 154 4.89 6.14 -16.92
CA VAL A 154 4.51 6.50 -18.30
C VAL A 154 3.28 5.70 -18.71
N VAL A 155 2.20 6.40 -19.05
CA VAL A 155 0.94 5.78 -19.50
C VAL A 155 1.09 5.33 -20.95
N ASN A 156 0.62 4.12 -21.28
CA ASN A 156 0.63 3.55 -22.64
C ASN A 156 2.03 3.43 -23.27
N SER A 157 3.08 3.20 -22.47
CA SER A 157 4.39 2.83 -23.01
C SER A 157 4.27 1.49 -23.75
N LEU A 158 4.79 1.41 -24.97
CA LEU A 158 4.88 0.16 -25.74
C LEU A 158 6.23 -0.54 -25.55
N ASN A 159 7.17 0.12 -24.87
CA ASN A 159 8.51 -0.40 -24.65
C ASN A 159 8.45 -1.59 -23.68
N LYS A 160 9.30 -2.57 -23.95
CA LYS A 160 9.46 -3.79 -23.15
C LYS A 160 10.85 -3.82 -22.53
N ASP A 161 10.98 -4.49 -21.40
CA ASP A 161 12.25 -4.78 -20.73
C ASP A 161 13.26 -5.57 -21.58
N SER A 162 12.82 -6.13 -22.71
CA SER A 162 13.66 -6.75 -23.73
C SER A 162 14.27 -5.76 -24.73
N ASP A 163 13.78 -4.53 -24.79
CA ASP A 163 14.24 -3.54 -25.77
C ASP A 163 15.58 -2.92 -25.31
N PRO A 164 16.57 -2.71 -26.20
CA PRO A 164 17.92 -2.28 -25.81
C PRO A 164 17.97 -0.99 -24.98
N ASP A 165 17.10 -0.02 -25.31
CA ASP A 165 17.10 1.31 -24.68
C ASP A 165 16.08 1.43 -23.54
N PHE A 166 15.38 0.34 -23.18
CA PHE A 166 14.27 0.37 -22.23
C PHE A 166 14.66 0.99 -20.90
N TRP A 167 15.73 0.46 -20.28
CA TRP A 167 16.15 0.88 -18.95
C TRP A 167 16.58 2.35 -18.94
N GLU A 168 17.38 2.78 -19.92
CA GLU A 168 17.82 4.17 -20.03
C GLU A 168 16.63 5.14 -20.16
N ILE A 169 15.67 4.81 -21.03
CA ILE A 169 14.47 5.62 -21.26
C ILE A 169 13.61 5.70 -19.99
N GLU A 170 13.31 4.57 -19.36
CA GLU A 170 12.45 4.53 -18.18
C GLU A 170 13.09 5.22 -16.97
N ILE A 171 14.40 5.05 -16.75
CA ILE A 171 15.16 5.75 -15.71
C ILE A 171 15.10 7.27 -15.93
N LYS A 172 15.36 7.71 -17.17
CA LYS A 172 15.32 9.13 -17.53
C LYS A 172 13.94 9.73 -17.32
N ASN A 173 12.88 9.03 -17.74
CA ASN A 173 11.50 9.46 -17.57
C ASN A 173 11.12 9.56 -16.09
N LEU A 174 11.45 8.54 -15.29
CA LEU A 174 11.21 8.51 -13.86
C LEU A 174 11.91 9.69 -13.16
N LYS A 175 13.20 9.91 -13.44
CA LYS A 175 13.97 11.00 -12.87
C LYS A 175 13.39 12.37 -13.24
N GLN A 176 13.06 12.60 -14.51
CA GLN A 176 12.50 13.87 -14.97
C GLN A 176 11.15 14.17 -14.30
N LYS A 177 10.28 13.16 -14.15
CA LYS A 177 9.00 13.31 -13.46
C LYS A 177 9.20 13.56 -11.97
N PHE A 178 10.13 12.85 -11.33
CA PHE A 178 10.48 13.08 -9.92
C PHE A 178 10.97 14.51 -9.70
N ASP A 179 11.95 14.97 -10.49
CA ASP A 179 12.54 16.31 -10.39
C ASP A 179 11.52 17.42 -10.64
N ARG A 180 10.52 17.16 -11.51
CA ARG A 180 9.50 18.14 -11.88
C ARG A 180 8.33 18.20 -10.90
N PHE A 181 7.82 17.05 -10.46
CA PHE A 181 6.53 16.96 -9.77
C PHE A 181 6.64 16.69 -8.27
N LEU A 182 7.77 16.13 -7.80
CA LEU A 182 7.92 15.72 -6.41
C LEU A 182 9.02 16.50 -5.69
N LEU A 183 10.23 16.55 -6.26
CA LEU A 183 11.39 17.17 -5.63
C LEU A 183 11.18 18.63 -5.19
N PRO A 184 10.55 19.53 -5.99
CA PRO A 184 10.36 20.92 -5.59
C PRO A 184 9.43 21.05 -4.37
N ARG A 185 8.42 20.18 -4.31
CA ARG A 185 7.40 20.17 -3.25
C ARG A 185 7.91 19.53 -1.96
N ILE A 186 8.84 18.56 -2.07
CA ILE A 186 9.60 18.06 -0.94
C ILE A 186 10.52 19.16 -0.40
N LYS A 187 11.30 19.82 -1.27
CA LYS A 187 12.25 20.87 -0.87
C LYS A 187 11.58 22.11 -0.25
N SER A 188 10.37 22.45 -0.69
CA SER A 188 9.60 23.55 -0.11
C SER A 188 8.95 23.20 1.24
N GLY A 189 8.96 21.92 1.64
CA GLY A 189 8.28 21.43 2.83
C GLY A 189 6.76 21.25 2.66
N GLU A 190 6.23 21.41 1.43
CA GLU A 190 4.82 21.16 1.13
C GLU A 190 4.47 19.68 1.34
N ILE A 191 5.34 18.78 0.87
CA ILE A 191 5.21 17.33 1.05
C ILE A 191 6.08 16.90 2.23
N ASN A 192 5.42 16.53 3.33
CA ASN A 192 6.05 15.98 4.52
C ASN A 192 5.76 14.48 4.75
N HIS A 193 4.78 13.92 4.05
CA HIS A 193 4.41 12.51 4.08
C HIS A 193 3.93 12.02 2.72
N ILE A 194 4.46 10.87 2.29
CA ILE A 194 4.05 10.18 1.06
C ILE A 194 3.47 8.80 1.39
N SER A 195 2.35 8.46 0.76
CA SER A 195 1.91 7.07 0.60
C SER A 195 2.26 6.65 -0.82
N LEU A 196 3.21 5.73 -0.96
CA LEU A 196 3.75 5.34 -2.25
C LEU A 196 3.15 4.01 -2.73
N PHE A 197 2.53 4.04 -3.91
CA PHE A 197 1.94 2.87 -4.58
C PHE A 197 2.75 2.57 -5.84
N GLY A 198 3.75 1.70 -5.71
CA GLY A 198 4.65 1.32 -6.79
C GLY A 198 4.34 -0.05 -7.37
N PHE A 199 4.23 -0.14 -8.69
CA PHE A 199 4.17 -1.41 -9.42
C PHE A 199 4.89 -1.28 -10.76
N ALA A 200 6.17 -1.64 -10.75
CA ALA A 200 7.07 -1.55 -11.89
C ALA A 200 8.13 -2.67 -11.78
N PRO A 201 8.93 -2.93 -12.82
CA PRO A 201 10.09 -3.81 -12.73
C PRO A 201 10.99 -3.48 -11.52
N ILE A 202 11.53 -4.52 -10.89
CA ILE A 202 12.30 -4.40 -9.64
C ILE A 202 13.45 -3.38 -9.73
N PRO A 203 14.27 -3.34 -10.80
CA PRO A 203 15.34 -2.34 -10.91
C PRO A 203 14.83 -0.89 -10.90
N LEU A 204 13.68 -0.61 -11.51
CA LEU A 204 13.09 0.74 -11.53
C LEU A 204 12.53 1.13 -10.16
N LEU A 205 11.98 0.18 -9.41
CA LEU A 205 11.54 0.42 -8.04
C LEU A 205 12.72 0.69 -7.10
N ILE A 206 13.83 -0.03 -7.27
CA ILE A 206 15.08 0.27 -6.57
C ILE A 206 15.54 1.69 -6.92
N HIS A 207 15.54 2.08 -8.20
CA HIS A 207 15.91 3.43 -8.60
C HIS A 207 15.00 4.52 -7.99
N LEU A 208 13.69 4.29 -7.97
CA LEU A 208 12.74 5.18 -7.29
C LEU A 208 13.07 5.32 -5.79
N GLY A 209 13.45 4.22 -5.14
CA GLY A 209 13.92 4.24 -3.76
C GLY A 209 15.12 5.16 -3.56
N VAL A 210 16.11 5.08 -4.46
CA VAL A 210 17.30 5.96 -4.42
C VAL A 210 16.92 7.43 -4.55
N LEU A 211 16.01 7.76 -5.47
CA LEU A 211 15.52 9.14 -5.65
C LEU A 211 14.79 9.66 -4.40
N LEU A 212 13.99 8.81 -3.76
CA LEU A 212 13.22 9.16 -2.55
C LEU A 212 14.09 9.31 -1.31
N ASN A 213 15.22 8.59 -1.23
CA ASN A 213 16.15 8.54 -0.11
C ASN A 213 15.48 8.36 1.29
N ASP A 214 16.21 8.66 2.36
CA ASP A 214 15.76 8.53 3.75
C ASP A 214 15.32 9.86 4.39
N ILE A 215 15.36 10.98 3.66
CA ILE A 215 15.06 12.33 4.16
C ILE A 215 13.54 12.51 4.39
N LEU A 216 12.71 11.78 3.64
CA LEU A 216 11.26 11.91 3.67
C LEU A 216 10.58 10.71 4.34
N ILE A 217 9.49 10.98 5.07
CA ILE A 217 8.60 9.94 5.58
C ILE A 217 7.77 9.40 4.41
N VAL A 218 8.15 8.20 3.95
CA VAL A 218 7.46 7.47 2.88
C VAL A 218 6.88 6.18 3.45
N ASP A 219 5.56 6.08 3.43
CA ASP A 219 4.79 4.86 3.67
C ASP A 219 4.69 4.06 2.36
N VAL A 220 5.69 3.20 2.13
CA VAL A 220 5.78 2.35 0.93
C VAL A 220 4.73 1.24 1.03
N ARG A 221 3.75 1.24 0.13
CA ARG A 221 2.66 0.25 0.12
C ARG A 221 3.05 -0.99 -0.68
N GLN A 222 2.54 -2.14 -0.26
CA GLN A 222 2.74 -3.42 -0.92
C GLN A 222 1.44 -3.89 -1.58
N LYS A 223 1.50 -4.18 -2.88
CA LYS A 223 0.41 -4.88 -3.58
C LYS A 223 0.40 -6.36 -3.19
N ARG A 224 -0.70 -6.84 -2.64
CA ARG A 224 -0.94 -8.29 -2.42
C ARG A 224 -1.87 -8.84 -3.49
N ARG A 225 -1.62 -10.07 -3.95
CA ARG A 225 -2.46 -10.77 -4.94
C ARG A 225 -3.63 -11.49 -4.26
N VAL A 226 -3.39 -12.09 -3.10
CA VAL A 226 -4.41 -12.80 -2.32
C VAL A 226 -4.45 -12.30 -0.86
N PRO A 227 -5.51 -11.58 -0.45
CA PRO A 227 -6.54 -10.97 -1.31
C PRO A 227 -5.95 -9.80 -2.13
N ASP A 228 -6.69 -9.36 -3.14
CA ASP A 228 -6.32 -8.23 -4.00
C ASP A 228 -6.41 -6.90 -3.23
N THR A 229 -5.34 -6.52 -2.54
CA THR A 229 -5.33 -5.34 -1.63
C THR A 229 -4.00 -4.60 -1.61
N TRP A 230 -4.01 -3.39 -1.03
CA TRP A 230 -2.84 -2.63 -0.58
C TRP A 230 -2.85 -2.38 0.93
N ALA A 231 -3.84 -2.94 1.64
CA ALA A 231 -3.96 -2.82 3.08
C ALA A 231 -2.83 -3.57 3.79
N PHE A 232 -2.37 -2.98 4.88
CA PHE A 232 -1.49 -3.66 5.82
C PHE A 232 -2.32 -4.32 6.92
N ASP A 233 -1.86 -5.49 7.34
CA ASP A 233 -2.29 -6.18 8.54
C ASP A 233 -1.57 -5.56 9.76
N SER A 234 -1.80 -6.12 10.95
CA SER A 234 -1.03 -5.78 12.16
C SER A 234 0.47 -6.02 11.96
N GLU A 235 1.30 -5.49 12.85
CA GLU A 235 2.74 -5.70 12.79
C GLU A 235 3.09 -7.20 12.78
N ILE A 236 3.93 -7.58 11.82
CA ILE A 236 4.46 -8.94 11.66
C ILE A 236 5.98 -8.84 11.71
N GLU A 237 6.60 -9.67 12.53
CA GLU A 237 8.04 -9.85 12.54
C GLU A 237 8.44 -10.87 11.48
N THR A 238 9.57 -10.62 10.80
CA THR A 238 10.10 -11.53 9.80
C THR A 238 11.60 -11.61 9.97
N ASP A 239 12.09 -12.84 10.13
CA ASP A 239 13.52 -13.10 10.18
C ASP A 239 14.09 -13.16 8.77
N TYR A 240 14.94 -12.19 8.45
CA TYR A 240 15.68 -12.14 7.19
C TYR A 240 17.04 -12.78 7.42
N ILE A 241 17.20 -13.98 6.86
CA ILE A 241 18.40 -14.81 7.00
C ILE A 241 19.45 -14.30 6.01
N TYR A 242 20.71 -14.17 6.47
CA TYR A 242 21.84 -13.77 5.63
C TYR A 242 22.88 -14.89 5.63
N GLU A 243 23.15 -15.43 4.44
CA GLU A 243 24.03 -16.58 4.23
C GLU A 243 25.12 -16.24 3.22
N GLU A 244 26.26 -16.92 3.33
CA GLU A 244 27.41 -16.76 2.44
C GLU A 244 27.95 -18.09 1.94
N LYS A 245 28.39 -18.08 0.68
CA LYS A 245 29.15 -19.15 0.04
C LYS A 245 30.38 -18.52 -0.60
N ILE A 246 31.42 -18.42 0.21
CA ILE A 246 32.66 -17.74 -0.16
C ILE A 246 33.49 -18.61 -1.09
N ARG A 247 33.98 -18.00 -2.18
CA ARG A 247 35.04 -18.52 -3.04
C ARG A 247 36.22 -17.54 -3.00
N ASN A 248 37.43 -17.96 -3.39
CA ASN A 248 38.60 -17.08 -3.50
C ASN A 248 38.50 -16.16 -4.75
N ALA A 249 37.37 -15.47 -4.89
CA ALA A 249 36.98 -14.69 -6.06
C ALA A 249 36.97 -13.19 -5.75
N ASN A 250 37.39 -12.38 -6.74
CA ASN A 250 37.20 -10.92 -6.73
C ASN A 250 35.81 -10.49 -7.27
N LEU A 251 34.82 -11.37 -7.22
CA LEU A 251 33.45 -11.11 -7.68
C LEU A 251 32.46 -11.43 -6.56
N ILE A 252 31.52 -10.50 -6.36
CA ILE A 252 30.47 -10.61 -5.34
C ILE A 252 29.11 -10.64 -6.05
N ALA A 253 28.36 -11.71 -5.83
CA ALA A 253 26.94 -11.77 -6.17
C ALA A 253 26.10 -11.75 -4.90
N LEU A 254 25.12 -10.83 -4.83
CA LEU A 254 24.11 -10.79 -3.78
C LEU A 254 22.77 -11.17 -4.40
N LYS A 255 22.21 -12.31 -3.99
CA LYS A 255 20.86 -12.72 -4.38
C LYS A 255 19.87 -12.40 -3.26
N ILE A 256 18.70 -11.89 -3.63
CA ILE A 256 17.60 -11.63 -2.71
C ILE A 256 16.49 -12.63 -3.03
N GLU A 257 16.17 -13.50 -2.08
CA GLU A 257 15.31 -14.68 -2.26
C GLU A 257 14.08 -14.56 -1.36
N LEU A 258 13.22 -13.58 -1.65
CA LEU A 258 12.09 -13.20 -0.80
C LEU A 258 10.74 -13.47 -1.44
N SER A 259 10.62 -13.29 -2.76
CA SER A 259 9.43 -13.66 -3.52
C SER A 259 9.56 -15.00 -4.24
N GLY A 260 10.73 -15.63 -4.16
CA GLY A 260 11.08 -16.92 -4.76
C GLY A 260 12.56 -17.21 -4.63
N ASP A 261 12.93 -18.50 -4.71
CA ASP A 261 14.33 -18.95 -4.64
C ASP A 261 15.12 -18.62 -5.93
N ILE A 262 16.43 -18.41 -5.78
CA ILE A 262 17.38 -18.22 -6.87
C ILE A 262 18.54 -19.20 -6.66
N THR A 263 18.59 -20.24 -7.49
CA THR A 263 19.66 -21.24 -7.42
C THR A 263 21.01 -20.67 -7.85
N ASP A 264 22.10 -21.18 -7.26
CA ASP A 264 23.46 -20.69 -7.53
C ASP A 264 23.87 -20.86 -8.99
N ASP A 265 23.42 -21.93 -9.67
CA ASP A 265 23.73 -22.19 -11.09
C ASP A 265 23.24 -21.07 -12.01
N ARG A 266 22.14 -20.38 -11.64
CA ARG A 266 21.63 -19.23 -12.40
C ARG A 266 22.55 -18.02 -12.29
N ILE A 267 23.22 -17.85 -11.14
CA ILE A 267 24.20 -16.80 -10.91
C ILE A 267 25.50 -17.14 -11.66
N GLU A 268 25.96 -18.39 -11.51
CA GLU A 268 27.17 -18.90 -12.17
C GLU A 268 27.08 -18.86 -13.69
N LYS A 269 25.88 -19.06 -14.27
CA LYS A 269 25.65 -18.91 -15.72
C LYS A 269 25.95 -17.49 -16.23
N VAL A 270 25.78 -16.47 -15.39
CA VAL A 270 26.01 -15.06 -15.74
C VAL A 270 27.42 -14.61 -15.37
N MET A 271 27.90 -15.03 -14.21
CA MET A 271 29.12 -14.51 -13.58
C MET A 271 30.33 -15.44 -13.71
N GLY A 272 30.13 -16.69 -14.13
CA GLY A 272 31.12 -17.76 -14.05
C GLY A 272 31.17 -18.42 -12.67
N ASN A 273 32.04 -19.43 -12.54
CA ASN A 273 32.15 -20.23 -11.31
C ASN A 273 33.02 -19.56 -10.22
N ASP A 274 33.81 -18.55 -10.55
CA ASP A 274 34.69 -17.88 -9.59
C ASP A 274 34.00 -16.62 -9.04
N VAL A 275 32.94 -16.83 -8.24
CA VAL A 275 32.14 -15.77 -7.62
C VAL A 275 31.76 -16.17 -6.20
N SER A 276 31.90 -15.23 -5.25
CA SER A 276 31.36 -15.38 -3.91
C SER A 276 29.87 -15.02 -3.92
N ILE A 277 29.02 -15.93 -3.47
CA ILE A 277 27.56 -15.76 -3.49
C ILE A 277 27.05 -15.51 -2.08
N TYR A 278 26.33 -14.42 -1.90
CA TYR A 278 25.65 -14.02 -0.67
C TYR A 278 24.15 -14.05 -0.90
N SER A 279 23.39 -14.50 0.10
CA SER A 279 21.93 -14.58 0.04
C SER A 279 21.28 -13.81 1.18
N VAL A 280 20.20 -13.09 0.87
CA VAL A 280 19.21 -12.65 1.85
C VAL A 280 17.88 -13.34 1.56
N ARG A 281 17.42 -14.18 2.47
CA ARG A 281 16.25 -15.05 2.28
C ARG A 281 15.31 -15.06 3.48
N ILE A 282 14.12 -15.59 3.27
CA ILE A 282 13.20 -16.02 4.34
C ILE A 282 13.00 -17.53 4.27
N ALA A 283 12.37 -18.11 5.30
CA ALA A 283 12.12 -19.54 5.38
C ALA A 283 11.22 -20.05 4.24
N ASP A 284 10.20 -19.28 3.86
CA ASP A 284 9.24 -19.62 2.79
C ASP A 284 9.05 -18.43 1.84
N PRO A 285 9.88 -18.30 0.78
CA PRO A 285 9.77 -17.20 -0.19
C PRO A 285 8.49 -17.27 -1.02
N HIS A 286 7.67 -16.21 -1.00
CA HIS A 286 6.46 -16.13 -1.84
C HIS A 286 6.02 -14.68 -2.09
N ASN A 287 5.22 -14.42 -3.13
CA ASN A 287 4.90 -13.04 -3.57
C ASN A 287 4.10 -12.18 -2.57
N ASP A 288 3.40 -12.79 -1.61
CA ASP A 288 2.40 -12.13 -0.75
C ASP A 288 2.81 -12.10 0.74
N PHE A 289 4.08 -12.36 1.07
CA PHE A 289 4.52 -12.47 2.47
C PHE A 289 4.56 -11.13 3.19
N VAL A 290 4.79 -10.03 2.46
CA VAL A 290 4.80 -8.67 3.01
C VAL A 290 3.37 -8.20 3.23
N LYS A 291 2.98 -8.16 4.49
CA LYS A 291 1.64 -7.81 4.98
C LYS A 291 1.66 -6.67 5.98
N SER A 292 2.82 -6.24 6.48
CA SER A 292 2.92 -5.14 7.44
C SER A 292 4.07 -4.18 7.16
N ARG A 293 3.95 -2.95 7.66
CA ARG A 293 5.01 -1.92 7.62
C ARG A 293 6.28 -2.38 8.36
N LYS A 294 6.11 -3.14 9.44
CA LYS A 294 7.22 -3.69 10.23
C LYS A 294 8.13 -4.58 9.37
N GLN A 295 7.59 -5.44 8.52
CA GLN A 295 8.39 -6.29 7.64
C GLN A 295 9.27 -5.50 6.66
N ILE A 296 8.76 -4.36 6.14
CA ILE A 296 9.52 -3.47 5.26
C ILE A 296 10.67 -2.81 6.02
N LYS A 297 10.38 -2.30 7.23
CA LYS A 297 11.39 -1.70 8.11
C LYS A 297 12.47 -2.71 8.52
N ASP A 298 12.07 -3.92 8.90
CA ASP A 298 12.99 -4.98 9.32
C ASP A 298 13.89 -5.42 8.16
N PHE A 299 13.35 -5.48 6.93
CA PHE A 299 14.15 -5.71 5.72
C PHE A 299 15.19 -4.59 5.53
N GLY A 300 14.77 -3.32 5.58
CA GLY A 300 15.67 -2.18 5.43
C GLY A 300 16.81 -2.21 6.46
N ASN A 301 16.52 -2.57 7.71
CA ASN A 301 17.54 -2.74 8.76
C ASN A 301 18.50 -3.89 8.44
N LYS A 302 18.00 -5.04 7.99
CA LYS A 302 18.84 -6.17 7.59
C LYS A 302 19.75 -5.78 6.42
N LEU A 303 19.23 -5.05 5.44
CA LEU A 303 19.99 -4.65 4.27
C LEU A 303 21.12 -3.69 4.59
N LYS A 304 20.90 -2.73 5.49
CA LYS A 304 21.96 -1.85 6.01
C LYS A 304 23.10 -2.66 6.65
N TYR A 305 22.77 -3.72 7.38
CA TYR A 305 23.77 -4.63 7.93
C TYR A 305 24.54 -5.37 6.82
N VAL A 306 23.83 -5.95 5.84
CA VAL A 306 24.45 -6.71 4.74
C VAL A 306 25.38 -5.83 3.89
N LEU A 307 24.93 -4.64 3.48
CA LEU A 307 25.75 -3.71 2.69
C LEU A 307 27.03 -3.29 3.44
N ASN A 308 26.93 -3.07 4.76
CA ASN A 308 28.09 -2.74 5.59
C ASN A 308 29.04 -3.93 5.78
N ASP A 309 28.53 -5.15 5.94
CA ASP A 309 29.33 -6.37 6.05
C ASP A 309 30.16 -6.62 4.78
N LEU A 310 29.50 -6.55 3.61
CA LEU A 310 30.17 -6.70 2.31
C LEU A 310 31.26 -5.64 2.10
N LYS A 311 30.96 -4.37 2.39
CA LYS A 311 31.92 -3.27 2.32
C LYS A 311 33.12 -3.49 3.24
N LYS A 312 32.89 -3.99 4.47
CA LYS A 312 33.96 -4.30 5.42
C LYS A 312 34.86 -5.44 4.92
N LYS A 313 34.29 -6.45 4.26
CA LYS A 313 35.01 -7.63 3.76
C LYS A 313 35.84 -7.32 2.49
N TYR A 314 35.29 -6.55 1.55
CA TYR A 314 35.88 -6.39 0.21
C TYR A 314 36.37 -4.97 -0.11
N GLY A 315 36.07 -3.98 0.73
CA GLY A 315 36.40 -2.58 0.48
C GLY A 315 35.37 -1.85 -0.38
N GLN A 316 35.56 -0.54 -0.52
CA GLN A 316 34.61 0.38 -1.14
C GLN A 316 34.49 0.22 -2.66
N ASP A 317 35.59 -0.08 -3.34
CA ASP A 317 35.70 -0.02 -4.80
C ASP A 317 35.16 -1.27 -5.50
N MET A 318 34.77 -2.29 -4.73
CA MET A 318 34.23 -3.53 -5.27
C MET A 318 32.75 -3.36 -5.67
N ILE A 319 32.32 -4.08 -6.72
CA ILE A 319 30.95 -4.02 -7.24
C ILE A 319 30.14 -5.19 -6.70
N ILE A 320 28.95 -4.88 -6.16
CA ILE A 320 27.96 -5.90 -5.80
C ILE A 320 27.09 -6.19 -7.03
N HIS A 321 27.07 -7.43 -7.51
CA HIS A 321 26.14 -7.87 -8.54
C HIS A 321 24.84 -8.39 -7.88
N LEU A 322 23.77 -7.59 -7.95
CA LEU A 322 22.49 -7.85 -7.31
C LEU A 322 21.54 -8.65 -8.22
N PHE A 323 21.05 -9.78 -7.73
CA PHE A 323 20.08 -10.65 -8.39
C PHE A 323 18.79 -10.72 -7.54
N PRO A 324 17.79 -9.86 -7.81
CA PRO A 324 16.66 -9.71 -6.92
C PRO A 324 15.44 -10.56 -7.31
N ALA A 325 14.88 -11.27 -6.35
CA ALA A 325 13.52 -11.82 -6.35
C ALA A 325 12.82 -11.35 -5.06
N MET A 326 12.15 -10.20 -5.11
CA MET A 326 11.53 -9.59 -3.94
C MET A 326 10.20 -8.86 -4.25
N PRO A 327 9.32 -8.67 -3.25
CA PRO A 327 8.13 -7.85 -3.39
C PRO A 327 8.44 -6.38 -3.71
N VAL A 328 7.51 -5.72 -4.41
CA VAL A 328 7.66 -4.33 -4.90
C VAL A 328 8.01 -3.31 -3.82
N ALA A 329 7.45 -3.44 -2.61
CA ALA A 329 7.75 -2.52 -1.51
C ALA A 329 9.19 -2.67 -1.02
N LEU A 330 9.72 -3.91 -0.98
CA LEU A 330 11.09 -4.17 -0.55
C LEU A 330 12.10 -3.69 -1.60
N ALA A 331 11.76 -3.73 -2.89
CA ALA A 331 12.58 -3.15 -3.94
C ALA A 331 12.76 -1.64 -3.76
N VAL A 332 11.68 -0.91 -3.47
CA VAL A 332 11.77 0.52 -3.13
C VAL A 332 12.61 0.72 -1.88
N GLU A 333 12.35 -0.06 -0.82
CA GLU A 333 13.10 0.09 0.43
C GLU A 333 14.59 -0.20 0.27
N PHE A 334 14.97 -1.15 -0.59
CA PHE A 334 16.38 -1.38 -0.97
C PHE A 334 17.02 -0.09 -1.46
N GLY A 335 16.38 0.59 -2.42
CA GLY A 335 16.89 1.85 -2.96
C GLY A 335 16.97 2.96 -1.91
N ARG A 336 16.00 3.03 -1.00
CA ARG A 336 15.96 4.05 0.05
C ARG A 336 17.07 3.89 1.08
N VAL A 337 17.46 2.64 1.39
CA VAL A 337 18.51 2.37 2.38
C VAL A 337 19.92 2.40 1.80
N TRP A 338 20.08 2.25 0.48
CA TRP A 338 21.37 2.37 -0.18
C TRP A 338 21.83 3.83 -0.23
N MET A 339 23.04 4.10 0.28
CA MET A 339 23.58 5.46 0.42
C MET A 339 24.61 5.77 -0.67
N PRO A 340 24.33 6.71 -1.60
CA PRO A 340 25.20 6.97 -2.76
C PRO A 340 26.64 7.36 -2.42
N LYS A 341 26.91 7.90 -1.23
CA LYS A 341 28.24 8.35 -0.80
C LYS A 341 28.97 7.36 0.09
N ALA A 342 28.31 6.31 0.57
CA ALA A 342 28.82 5.46 1.64
C ALA A 342 28.81 3.97 1.31
N ASP A 343 27.90 3.51 0.47
CA ASP A 343 27.76 2.09 0.14
C ASP A 343 28.41 1.75 -1.19
N MET A 344 28.83 0.49 -1.33
CA MET A 344 29.45 0.00 -2.55
C MET A 344 28.56 0.21 -3.76
N THR A 345 29.18 0.31 -4.93
CA THR A 345 28.47 0.35 -6.21
C THR A 345 27.71 -0.95 -6.44
N VAL A 346 26.46 -0.86 -6.90
CA VAL A 346 25.57 -2.01 -7.12
C VAL A 346 25.17 -2.10 -8.58
N LYS A 347 25.46 -3.24 -9.20
CA LYS A 347 24.98 -3.61 -10.52
C LYS A 347 23.76 -4.51 -10.40
N ILE A 348 22.62 -4.07 -10.90
CA ILE A 348 21.32 -4.72 -10.71
C ILE A 348 20.96 -5.49 -11.97
N TYR A 349 20.60 -6.75 -11.78
CA TYR A 349 20.13 -7.64 -12.82
C TYR A 349 18.61 -7.79 -12.77
N ASP A 350 18.00 -7.99 -13.93
CA ASP A 350 16.58 -8.31 -14.08
C ASP A 350 16.41 -9.69 -14.71
N GLN A 351 15.41 -10.46 -14.25
CA GLN A 351 15.12 -11.77 -14.81
C GLN A 351 14.19 -11.62 -16.02
N ASN A 352 14.73 -11.82 -17.22
CA ASN A 352 13.99 -11.71 -18.47
C ASN A 352 14.04 -13.02 -19.27
N ALA A 353 12.88 -13.67 -19.42
CA ALA A 353 12.77 -14.93 -20.16
C ALA A 353 13.08 -14.77 -21.66
N ALA A 354 12.73 -13.63 -22.26
CA ALA A 354 13.00 -13.34 -23.67
C ALA A 354 14.50 -13.16 -23.96
N LEU A 355 15.27 -12.75 -22.96
CA LEU A 355 16.74 -12.58 -23.04
C LEU A 355 17.51 -13.78 -22.46
N GLY A 356 16.83 -14.85 -22.07
CA GLY A 356 17.46 -16.12 -21.67
C GLY A 356 17.95 -16.20 -20.22
N GLY A 357 17.52 -15.29 -19.34
CA GLY A 357 17.86 -15.32 -17.92
C GLY A 357 18.03 -13.92 -17.31
N PHE A 358 18.98 -13.81 -16.39
CA PHE A 358 19.34 -12.54 -15.78
C PHE A 358 20.17 -11.69 -16.75
N CYS A 359 19.77 -10.44 -16.93
CA CYS A 359 20.47 -9.44 -17.73
C CYS A 359 20.73 -8.18 -16.91
N GLU A 360 21.83 -7.48 -17.20
CA GLU A 360 22.13 -6.21 -16.54
C GLU A 360 21.05 -5.17 -16.90
N ALA A 361 20.49 -4.51 -15.88
CA ALA A 361 19.38 -3.56 -16.04
C ALA A 361 19.77 -2.14 -15.59
N LEU A 362 20.39 -2.02 -14.42
CA LEU A 362 20.68 -0.72 -13.80
C LEU A 362 22.00 -0.76 -13.03
N TYR A 363 22.65 0.39 -12.96
CA TYR A 363 23.89 0.58 -12.22
C TYR A 363 23.75 1.73 -11.21
N LEU A 364 23.80 1.40 -9.91
CA LEU A 364 23.84 2.37 -8.82
C LEU A 364 25.29 2.69 -8.49
N LYS A 365 25.75 3.85 -8.95
CA LYS A 365 27.12 4.33 -8.78
C LYS A 365 27.20 5.55 -7.87
N HIS A 366 28.37 5.78 -7.32
CA HIS A 366 28.72 7.04 -6.67
C HIS A 366 28.50 8.22 -7.63
N GLU A 367 27.87 9.28 -7.13
CA GLU A 367 27.73 10.57 -7.83
C GLU A 367 28.88 11.52 -7.52
#